data_AF-A0A956DUE0-F1
#
_entry.id   AF-A0A956DUE0-F1
#
_cell.length_a   1.000
_cell.length_b   1.000
_cell.length_c   1.000
_cell.angle_alpha   90.00
_cell.angle_beta   90.00
_cell.angle_gamma   90.00
#
_symmetry.space_group_name_H-M   'P 1'
#
loop_
_entity.id
_entity.type
_entity.pdbx_description
1 polymer ?
#
loop_
_entity_poly.entity_id
_entity_poly.type
_entity_poly.pdbx_seq_one_letter_code
_entity_poly.pdbx_strand_id
1 'polypeptide(L)'
;MRVDTTGALERAQYDANRRFAEDYLPSCGEPSVGDGVVRPRVLVTGFGRFKQNRDNATGRIVSALLPALRYPETDPPAAGAIDPPGPQLAVARGVLTLPRMGEVEICAMVLPVFWDLAAYLVLREAEAMRPDIVVMNGIAGFRQPLWLELGAVNRADHSRDGSSLLQPVSEGAVLIPEAGGAEVARGNLAHWDSLRAAAEETIAELAEVEADRGRFDEILTGVRFAAFPRSSNTCLCNNTTFTVGWGLDHPDEPFHLFETSDDDEPLEVKLADLGEIPRWFMHWPSALQGEHVHAGRNLLAAILDAELGALADGELPKRGDSAWADP
;
A
#
# COMPACT_ATOMS: atom_id res chain seq x y z
N MET A 1 12.12 -11.19 -4.25
CA MET A 1 11.85 -11.39 -5.70
C MET A 1 13.10 -11.05 -6.49
N ARG A 2 13.46 -11.85 -7.50
CA ARG A 2 14.63 -11.55 -8.35
C ARG A 2 14.33 -10.59 -9.49
N VAL A 3 15.10 -9.50 -9.60
CA VAL A 3 15.04 -8.53 -10.72
C VAL A 3 16.22 -8.68 -11.69
N ASP A 4 16.00 -8.33 -12.96
CA ASP A 4 17.05 -8.28 -13.98
C ASP A 4 17.96 -7.07 -13.77
N THR A 5 19.23 -7.33 -13.48
CA THR A 5 20.30 -6.33 -13.28
C THR A 5 21.43 -6.48 -14.29
N THR A 6 21.24 -7.26 -15.36
CA THR A 6 22.31 -7.55 -16.33
C THR A 6 22.78 -6.31 -17.10
N GLY A 7 21.93 -5.29 -17.23
CA GLY A 7 22.26 -4.00 -17.82
C GLY A 7 22.83 -3.00 -16.82
N ALA A 8 23.73 -2.12 -17.28
CA ALA A 8 24.41 -1.15 -16.41
C ALA A 8 23.46 -0.14 -15.74
N LEU A 9 22.37 0.24 -16.42
CA LEU A 9 21.38 1.18 -15.87
C LEU A 9 20.45 0.48 -14.88
N GLU A 10 20.01 -0.73 -15.21
CA GLU A 10 19.22 -1.59 -14.33
C GLU A 10 19.99 -1.86 -13.04
N ARG A 11 21.28 -2.24 -13.14
CA ARG A 11 22.16 -2.39 -11.97
C ARG A 11 22.25 -1.12 -11.14
N ALA A 12 22.51 0.02 -11.76
CA ALA A 12 22.64 1.28 -11.05
C ALA A 12 21.31 1.72 -10.38
N GLN A 13 20.16 1.41 -10.97
CA GLN A 13 18.86 1.65 -10.33
C GLN A 13 18.63 0.71 -9.15
N TYR A 14 18.98 -0.57 -9.30
CA TYR A 14 18.93 -1.54 -8.21
C TYR A 14 19.79 -1.08 -7.03
N ASP A 15 21.06 -0.70 -7.28
CA ASP A 15 21.98 -0.25 -6.24
C ASP A 15 21.45 1.02 -5.54
N ALA A 16 20.81 1.93 -6.27
CA ALA A 16 20.17 3.11 -5.69
C ALA A 16 18.99 2.74 -4.77
N ASN A 17 18.16 1.78 -5.17
CA ASN A 17 17.04 1.29 -4.37
C ASN A 17 17.52 0.56 -3.12
N ARG A 18 18.49 -0.35 -3.28
CA ARG A 18 19.08 -1.13 -2.18
C ARG A 18 19.74 -0.24 -1.15
N ARG A 19 20.62 0.67 -1.59
CA ARG A 19 21.29 1.61 -0.69
C ARG A 19 20.29 2.46 0.07
N PHE A 20 19.24 2.94 -0.61
CA PHE A 20 18.20 3.71 0.05
C PHE A 20 17.46 2.89 1.11
N ALA A 21 17.19 1.60 0.85
CA ALA A 21 16.60 0.69 1.84
C ALA A 21 17.52 0.48 3.05
N GLU A 22 18.80 0.19 2.83
CA GLU A 22 19.80 -0.02 3.89
C GLU A 22 20.01 1.24 4.76
N ASP A 23 19.99 2.43 4.14
CA ASP A 23 20.13 3.71 4.82
C ASP A 23 18.81 4.22 5.44
N TYR A 24 17.68 3.53 5.23
CA TYR A 24 16.36 4.01 5.63
C TYR A 24 16.14 3.94 7.15
N LEU A 25 15.79 5.08 7.74
CA LEU A 25 15.40 5.18 9.15
C LEU A 25 13.89 5.47 9.25
N PRO A 26 13.11 4.61 9.93
CA PRO A 26 11.68 4.83 10.12
C PRO A 26 11.37 6.17 10.79
N SER A 27 10.35 6.85 10.29
CA SER A 27 9.92 8.18 10.75
C SER A 27 8.70 8.13 11.66
N CYS A 28 7.98 7.01 11.68
CA CYS A 28 6.74 6.82 12.44
C CYS A 28 6.90 5.99 13.72
N GLY A 29 8.12 5.98 14.28
CA GLY A 29 8.41 5.32 15.55
C GLY A 29 7.46 5.69 16.70
N GLU A 30 7.47 4.88 17.75
CA GLU A 30 6.61 5.02 18.94
C GLU A 30 6.45 6.47 19.41
N PRO A 31 5.22 6.89 19.78
CA PRO A 31 4.98 8.24 20.24
C PRO A 31 5.87 8.57 21.43
N SER A 32 6.36 9.80 21.44
CA SER A 32 6.99 10.37 22.62
C SER A 32 5.95 10.31 23.74
N VAL A 33 6.25 9.64 24.86
CA VAL A 33 5.42 9.30 26.03
C VAL A 33 4.79 10.52 26.72
N GLY A 34 4.01 11.33 25.99
CA GLY A 34 3.81 12.75 26.28
C GLY A 34 2.56 13.09 27.08
N ASP A 35 1.53 12.25 27.07
CA ASP A 35 0.25 12.55 27.72
C ASP A 35 -0.41 11.36 28.43
N GLY A 36 0.15 10.15 28.33
CA GLY A 36 -0.42 8.94 28.92
C GLY A 36 -1.71 8.47 28.25
N VAL A 37 -2.08 9.04 27.10
CA VAL A 37 -3.25 8.65 26.32
C VAL A 37 -2.84 7.59 25.31
N VAL A 38 -3.41 6.39 25.43
CA VAL A 38 -3.24 5.34 24.42
C VAL A 38 -4.25 5.61 23.30
N ARG A 39 -3.76 6.01 22.13
CA ARG A 39 -4.55 6.24 20.93
C ARG A 39 -4.38 5.05 19.96
N PRO A 40 -5.41 4.67 19.19
CA PRO A 40 -5.23 3.74 18.09
C PRO A 40 -4.23 4.28 17.06
N ARG A 41 -3.53 3.39 16.37
CA ARG A 41 -2.38 3.70 15.52
C ARG A 41 -2.60 3.11 14.12
N VAL A 42 -2.54 3.97 13.11
CA VAL A 42 -2.82 3.61 11.71
C VAL A 42 -1.59 3.85 10.85
N LEU A 43 -1.12 2.82 10.15
CA LEU A 43 -0.22 2.98 9.02
C LEU A 43 -1.03 3.00 7.72
N VAL A 44 -0.95 4.08 6.96
CA VAL A 44 -1.68 4.22 5.69
C VAL A 44 -0.74 4.63 4.57
N THR A 45 -0.87 3.97 3.42
CA THR A 45 0.01 4.20 2.27
C THR A 45 -0.78 4.50 1.02
N GLY A 46 -0.23 5.38 0.18
CA GLY A 46 -0.60 5.53 -1.21
C GLY A 46 0.67 5.51 -2.07
N PHE A 47 0.51 5.56 -3.38
CA PHE A 47 1.66 5.62 -4.30
C PHE A 47 1.87 7.01 -4.88
N GLY A 48 3.12 7.33 -5.18
CA GLY A 48 3.50 8.50 -5.98
C GLY A 48 3.31 8.24 -7.47
N ARG A 49 4.00 9.04 -8.29
CA ARG A 49 3.95 8.91 -9.75
C ARG A 49 4.40 7.53 -10.24
N PHE A 50 3.85 7.11 -11.38
CA PHE A 50 4.21 5.86 -12.04
C PHE A 50 4.01 5.93 -13.55
N LYS A 51 5.04 5.59 -14.33
CA LYS A 51 5.02 5.59 -15.80
C LYS A 51 4.51 6.93 -16.36
N GLN A 52 3.36 6.91 -17.05
CA GLN A 52 2.71 8.10 -17.61
C GLN A 52 1.80 8.80 -16.61
N ASN A 53 1.45 8.15 -15.49
CA ASN A 53 0.69 8.79 -14.43
C ASN A 53 1.63 9.64 -13.56
N ARG A 54 1.59 10.95 -13.76
CA ARG A 54 2.37 11.93 -12.99
C ARG A 54 1.72 12.26 -11.64
N ASP A 55 0.41 12.05 -11.53
CA ASP A 55 -0.38 12.48 -10.39
C ASP A 55 -1.28 11.33 -9.89
N ASN A 56 -0.80 10.64 -8.87
CA ASN A 56 -1.43 9.42 -8.39
C ASN A 56 -2.47 9.75 -7.31
N ALA A 57 -3.73 9.46 -7.64
CA ALA A 57 -4.87 9.73 -6.77
C ALA A 57 -4.68 9.18 -5.35
N THR A 58 -4.06 8.02 -5.17
CA THR A 58 -3.88 7.43 -3.84
C THR A 58 -2.88 8.19 -2.97
N GLY A 59 -1.73 8.59 -3.51
CA GLY A 59 -0.80 9.46 -2.79
C GLY A 59 -1.43 10.81 -2.45
N ARG A 60 -2.27 11.36 -3.35
CA ARG A 60 -3.03 12.59 -3.10
C ARG A 60 -4.07 12.44 -1.99
N ILE A 61 -4.84 11.37 -2.00
CA ILE A 61 -5.87 11.07 -0.98
C ILE A 61 -5.20 10.94 0.39
N VAL A 62 -4.10 10.20 0.49
CA VAL A 62 -3.37 10.02 1.74
C VAL A 62 -2.71 11.31 2.22
N SER A 63 -2.20 12.15 1.30
CA SER A 63 -1.70 13.51 1.63
C SER A 63 -2.82 14.46 2.07
N ALA A 64 -4.03 14.30 1.54
CA ALA A 64 -5.19 15.08 1.98
C ALA A 64 -5.72 14.60 3.36
N LEU A 65 -5.52 13.32 3.70
CA LEU A 65 -5.89 12.73 5.00
C LEU A 65 -5.04 13.28 6.13
N LEU A 66 -3.73 13.40 5.90
CA LEU A 66 -2.80 14.00 6.85
C LEU A 66 -2.13 15.23 6.21
N PRO A 67 -2.57 16.47 6.49
CA PRO A 67 -2.01 17.68 5.86
C PRO A 67 -0.50 17.89 6.07
N ALA A 68 0.09 17.26 7.09
CA ALA A 68 1.54 17.27 7.31
C ALA A 68 2.30 16.45 6.25
N LEU A 69 1.65 15.47 5.63
CA LEU A 69 2.18 14.72 4.49
C LEU A 69 2.02 15.53 3.22
N ARG A 70 3.14 15.98 2.65
CA ARG A 70 3.15 16.62 1.34
C ARG A 70 3.33 15.57 0.26
N TYR A 71 2.43 15.57 -0.73
CA TYR A 71 2.60 14.72 -1.91
C TYR A 71 3.92 15.07 -2.61
N PRO A 72 4.77 14.08 -2.92
CA PRO A 72 6.04 14.29 -3.60
C PRO A 72 5.84 14.59 -5.08
N GLU A 73 5.80 15.89 -5.40
CA GLU A 73 5.77 16.39 -6.78
C GLU A 73 7.12 16.16 -7.45
N THR A 74 7.24 15.09 -8.23
CA THR A 74 8.46 14.74 -8.94
C THR A 74 8.20 14.50 -10.41
N ASP A 75 9.17 14.89 -11.23
CA ASP A 75 9.19 14.53 -12.64
C ASP A 75 9.93 13.19 -12.83
N PRO A 76 9.60 12.44 -13.90
CA PRO A 76 10.40 11.30 -14.31
C PRO A 76 11.84 11.74 -14.59
N PRO A 77 12.84 10.86 -14.39
CA PRO A 77 14.20 11.17 -14.78
C PRO A 77 14.30 11.34 -16.29
N ALA A 78 15.37 12.01 -16.75
CA ALA A 78 15.73 12.00 -18.16
C ALA A 78 15.94 10.55 -18.65
N ALA A 79 15.71 10.32 -19.95
CA ALA A 79 15.94 8.99 -20.52
C ALA A 79 17.38 8.51 -20.26
N GLY A 80 17.51 7.30 -19.71
CA GLY A 80 18.82 6.72 -19.37
C GLY A 80 19.43 7.23 -18.06
N ALA A 81 18.67 7.92 -17.21
CA ALA A 81 19.09 8.32 -15.88
C ALA A 81 18.37 7.49 -14.78
N ILE A 82 19.02 7.41 -13.62
CA ILE A 82 18.47 6.78 -12.42
C ILE A 82 17.35 7.64 -11.84
N ASP A 83 16.29 6.97 -11.39
CA ASP A 83 15.20 7.57 -10.66
C ASP A 83 15.44 7.43 -9.15
N PRO A 84 15.88 8.49 -8.44
CA PRO A 84 16.23 8.37 -7.04
C PRO A 84 14.98 8.10 -6.18
N PRO A 85 15.02 7.13 -5.24
CA PRO A 85 13.87 6.84 -4.39
C PRO A 85 13.51 7.97 -3.42
N GLY A 86 14.50 8.64 -2.84
CA GLY A 86 14.32 9.64 -1.78
C GLY A 86 13.31 10.74 -2.13
N PRO A 87 13.45 11.44 -3.28
CA PRO A 87 12.48 12.45 -3.68
C PRO A 87 11.05 11.94 -3.93
N GLN A 88 10.86 10.64 -4.17
CA GLN A 88 9.56 10.03 -4.41
C GLN A 88 8.87 9.50 -3.14
N LEU A 89 9.62 9.37 -2.05
CA LEU A 89 9.08 8.98 -0.76
C LEU A 89 8.65 10.24 0.01
N ALA A 90 7.44 10.20 0.56
CA ALA A 90 7.03 11.13 1.60
C ALA A 90 6.47 10.34 2.78
N VAL A 91 6.86 10.69 4.00
CA VAL A 91 6.37 10.10 5.24
C VAL A 91 6.08 11.21 6.22
N ALA A 92 4.92 11.15 6.87
CA ALA A 92 4.59 12.07 7.95
C ALA A 92 3.74 11.35 8.99
N ARG A 93 3.87 11.84 10.23
CA ARG A 93 3.04 11.41 11.35
C ARG A 93 2.16 12.55 11.83
N GLY A 94 1.00 12.23 12.38
CA GLY A 94 0.15 13.19 13.05
C GLY A 94 -1.02 12.53 13.76
N VAL A 95 -2.01 13.34 14.11
CA VAL A 95 -3.25 12.90 14.73
C VAL A 95 -4.40 13.21 13.77
N LEU A 96 -5.26 12.22 13.55
CA LEU A 96 -6.51 12.33 12.83
C LEU A 96 -7.65 12.16 13.83
N THR A 97 -8.67 13.02 13.79
CA THR A 97 -9.89 12.81 14.57
C THR A 97 -10.92 12.10 13.71
N LEU A 98 -11.31 10.90 14.12
CA LEU A 98 -12.36 10.11 13.49
C LEU A 98 -13.67 10.23 14.28
N PRO A 99 -14.85 10.19 13.61
CA PRO A 99 -16.14 10.38 14.27
C PRO A 99 -16.42 9.46 15.46
N ARG A 100 -16.13 8.16 15.31
CA ARG A 100 -16.38 7.15 16.35
C ARG A 100 -15.17 6.97 17.27
N MET A 101 -13.97 6.86 16.70
CA MET A 101 -12.77 6.53 17.47
C MET A 101 -12.12 7.72 18.18
N GLY A 102 -12.47 8.95 17.81
CA GLY A 102 -11.82 10.14 18.35
C GLY A 102 -10.40 10.30 17.79
N GLU A 103 -9.43 10.67 18.64
CA GLU A 103 -8.05 10.89 18.20
C GLU A 103 -7.32 9.58 17.90
N VAL A 104 -6.77 9.50 16.69
CA VAL A 104 -6.00 8.36 16.17
C VAL A 104 -4.63 8.85 15.70
N GLU A 105 -3.57 8.15 16.09
CA GLU A 105 -2.24 8.40 15.54
C GLU A 105 -2.13 7.81 14.14
N ILE A 106 -1.68 8.63 13.19
CA ILE A 106 -1.56 8.21 11.80
C ILE A 106 -0.12 8.40 11.31
N CYS A 107 0.44 7.34 10.74
CA CYS A 107 1.59 7.39 9.87
C CYS A 107 1.12 7.27 8.45
N ALA A 108 1.31 8.33 7.67
CA ALA A 108 0.88 8.38 6.29
C ALA A 108 2.11 8.39 5.38
N MET A 109 2.10 7.55 4.34
CA MET A 109 3.19 7.39 3.39
C MET A 109 2.72 7.58 1.95
N VAL A 110 3.50 8.30 1.15
CA VAL A 110 3.47 8.19 -0.31
C VAL A 110 4.70 7.40 -0.74
N LEU A 111 4.49 6.19 -1.26
CA LEU A 111 5.53 5.25 -1.62
C LEU A 111 6.04 5.47 -3.05
N PRO A 112 7.35 5.29 -3.31
CA PRO A 112 7.85 5.12 -4.67
C PRO A 112 7.29 3.83 -5.27
N VAL A 113 7.03 3.83 -6.58
CA VAL A 113 6.48 2.66 -7.28
C VAL A 113 7.62 1.77 -7.77
N PHE A 114 8.48 1.33 -6.85
CA PHE A 114 9.66 0.49 -7.09
C PHE A 114 9.50 -0.85 -6.39
N TRP A 115 9.88 -1.96 -7.03
CA TRP A 115 9.53 -3.35 -6.64
C TRP A 115 9.64 -3.65 -5.14
N ASP A 116 10.71 -4.29 -4.68
CA ASP A 116 10.81 -4.71 -3.28
C ASP A 116 10.91 -3.51 -2.32
N LEU A 117 11.31 -2.33 -2.83
CA LEU A 117 11.48 -1.13 -2.00
C LEU A 117 10.16 -0.64 -1.39
N ALA A 118 9.06 -0.62 -2.14
CA ALA A 118 7.78 -0.18 -1.60
C ALA A 118 7.36 -1.03 -0.39
N ALA A 119 7.42 -2.36 -0.53
CA ALA A 119 7.11 -3.28 0.54
C ALA A 119 8.05 -3.13 1.74
N TYR A 120 9.36 -3.03 1.48
CA TYR A 120 10.37 -2.85 2.52
C TYR A 120 10.07 -1.61 3.39
N LEU A 121 9.78 -0.46 2.77
CA LEU A 121 9.49 0.77 3.50
C LEU A 121 8.26 0.64 4.40
N VAL A 122 7.19 -0.02 3.92
CA VAL A 122 6.00 -0.29 4.73
C VAL A 122 6.32 -1.17 5.93
N LEU A 123 7.09 -2.23 5.72
CA LEU A 123 7.48 -3.15 6.79
C LEU A 123 8.33 -2.47 7.87
N ARG A 124 9.27 -1.61 7.47
CA ARG A 124 10.12 -0.84 8.39
C ARG A 124 9.32 0.16 9.22
N GLU A 125 8.35 0.86 8.61
CA GLU A 125 7.46 1.73 9.37
C GLU A 125 6.48 0.95 10.23
N ALA A 126 5.95 -0.18 9.77
CA ALA A 126 5.06 -1.03 10.58
C ALA A 126 5.78 -1.58 11.82
N GLU A 127 7.04 -2.01 11.69
CA GLU A 127 7.85 -2.46 12.81
C GLU A 127 8.11 -1.34 13.83
N ALA A 128 8.52 -0.15 13.35
CA ALA A 128 8.79 0.99 14.23
C ALA A 128 7.53 1.58 14.86
N MET A 129 6.43 1.61 14.10
CA MET A 129 5.17 2.15 14.55
C MET A 129 4.39 1.16 15.40
N ARG A 130 4.46 -0.16 15.19
CA ARG A 130 3.54 -1.11 15.86
C ARG A 130 2.07 -0.67 15.72
N PRO A 131 1.55 -0.50 14.49
CA PRO A 131 0.20 0.01 14.27
C PRO A 131 -0.86 -1.02 14.67
N ASP A 132 -2.08 -0.55 14.96
CA ASP A 132 -3.26 -1.40 15.13
C ASP A 132 -3.82 -1.84 13.77
N ILE A 133 -3.66 -1.03 12.71
CA ILE A 133 -4.06 -1.37 11.34
C ILE A 133 -3.05 -0.87 10.28
N VAL A 134 -2.94 -1.61 9.17
CA VAL A 134 -2.15 -1.23 7.99
C VAL A 134 -3.03 -1.17 6.75
N VAL A 135 -3.14 -0.01 6.12
CA VAL A 135 -3.96 0.17 4.91
C VAL A 135 -3.11 0.59 3.74
N MET A 136 -3.13 -0.23 2.68
CA MET A 136 -2.38 0.04 1.46
C MET A 136 -3.32 0.44 0.34
N ASN A 137 -2.96 1.48 -0.42
CA ASN A 137 -3.81 2.00 -1.49
C ASN A 137 -3.03 2.05 -2.81
N GLY A 138 -3.71 1.72 -3.90
CA GLY A 138 -3.21 1.93 -5.25
C GLY A 138 -4.30 2.34 -6.22
N ILE A 139 -3.91 2.73 -7.41
CA ILE A 139 -4.84 2.99 -8.51
C ILE A 139 -4.92 1.76 -9.43
N ALA A 140 -6.07 1.58 -10.09
CA ALA A 140 -6.19 0.61 -11.17
C ALA A 140 -6.86 1.24 -12.40
N GLY A 141 -8.08 0.83 -12.73
CA GLY A 141 -8.86 1.33 -13.85
C GLY A 141 -9.15 2.83 -13.78
N PHE A 142 -9.51 3.41 -14.93
CA PHE A 142 -9.80 4.85 -15.03
C PHE A 142 -11.06 5.24 -14.25
N ARG A 143 -12.18 4.55 -14.53
CA ARG A 143 -13.44 4.59 -13.77
C ARG A 143 -13.76 3.17 -13.36
N GLN A 144 -14.05 2.96 -12.08
CA GLN A 144 -14.25 1.63 -11.50
C GLN A 144 -14.93 1.75 -10.12
N PRO A 145 -15.48 0.67 -9.56
CA PRO A 145 -15.76 0.65 -8.13
C PRO A 145 -14.48 0.76 -7.31
N LEU A 146 -14.62 1.11 -6.02
CA LEU A 146 -13.58 0.84 -5.03
C LEU A 146 -13.43 -0.68 -4.93
N TRP A 147 -12.25 -1.20 -5.28
CA TRP A 147 -11.96 -2.62 -5.07
C TRP A 147 -11.33 -2.80 -3.70
N LEU A 148 -12.05 -3.49 -2.81
CA LEU A 148 -11.52 -4.03 -1.58
C LEU A 148 -10.87 -5.38 -1.92
N GLU A 149 -9.54 -5.41 -1.95
CA GLU A 149 -8.79 -6.61 -2.35
C GLU A 149 -8.84 -7.65 -1.24
N LEU A 150 -9.51 -8.79 -1.49
CA LEU A 150 -9.62 -9.85 -0.49
C LEU A 150 -8.28 -10.55 -0.22
N GLY A 151 -7.29 -10.41 -1.10
CA GLY A 151 -6.00 -11.02 -0.94
C GLY A 151 -5.02 -10.73 -2.07
N ALA A 152 -3.85 -11.33 -1.97
CA ALA A 152 -2.73 -11.16 -2.88
C ALA A 152 -2.11 -12.53 -3.24
N VAL A 153 -1.24 -12.55 -4.24
CA VAL A 153 -0.57 -13.77 -4.73
C VAL A 153 0.94 -13.65 -4.67
N ASN A 154 1.63 -14.76 -4.46
CA ASN A 154 3.10 -14.83 -4.44
C ASN A 154 3.68 -14.81 -5.85
N ARG A 155 3.36 -13.78 -6.63
CA ARG A 155 3.68 -13.71 -8.05
C ARG A 155 3.82 -12.27 -8.54
N ALA A 156 4.85 -12.01 -9.34
CA ALA A 156 5.02 -10.80 -10.12
C ALA A 156 4.78 -11.02 -11.61
N ASP A 157 4.28 -9.99 -12.29
CA ASP A 157 4.26 -9.92 -13.75
C ASP A 157 5.64 -9.49 -14.27
N HIS A 158 5.89 -9.77 -15.53
CA HIS A 158 7.11 -9.30 -16.18
C HIS A 158 6.93 -7.84 -16.64
N SER A 159 6.71 -6.91 -15.70
CA SER A 159 6.56 -5.49 -16.00
C SER A 159 7.65 -4.62 -15.36
N ARG A 160 7.99 -3.53 -16.04
CA ARG A 160 8.90 -2.52 -15.46
C ARG A 160 8.19 -1.71 -14.39
N ASP A 161 8.92 -1.40 -13.33
CA ASP A 161 8.46 -0.54 -12.25
C ASP A 161 8.45 0.96 -12.63
N GLY A 162 8.23 1.83 -11.66
CA GLY A 162 8.13 3.27 -11.82
C GLY A 162 9.39 3.94 -12.34
N SER A 163 10.56 3.33 -12.13
CA SER A 163 11.84 3.82 -12.70
C SER A 163 11.90 3.58 -14.21
N SER A 164 11.04 2.69 -14.75
CA SER A 164 11.10 2.19 -16.12
C SER A 164 12.38 1.41 -16.46
N LEU A 165 13.16 1.02 -15.45
CA LEU A 165 14.40 0.25 -15.59
C LEU A 165 14.24 -1.17 -15.02
N LEU A 166 13.87 -1.31 -13.75
CA LEU A 166 13.82 -2.62 -13.09
C LEU A 166 12.58 -3.42 -13.45
N GLN A 167 12.78 -4.72 -13.67
CA GLN A 167 11.77 -5.69 -14.05
C GLN A 167 12.12 -7.06 -13.43
N PRO A 168 11.15 -7.90 -13.06
CA PRO A 168 11.44 -9.25 -12.60
C PRO A 168 12.14 -10.06 -13.69
N VAL A 169 12.92 -11.09 -13.35
CA VAL A 169 13.66 -11.88 -14.35
C VAL A 169 12.77 -12.72 -15.28
N SER A 170 11.52 -12.96 -14.88
CA SER A 170 10.57 -13.76 -15.66
C SER A 170 9.11 -13.43 -15.31
N GLU A 171 8.22 -13.78 -16.24
CA GLU A 171 6.78 -13.74 -15.99
C GLU A 171 6.42 -14.78 -14.93
N GLY A 172 5.75 -14.32 -13.86
CA GLY A 172 5.42 -15.16 -12.73
C GLY A 172 6.54 -15.36 -11.72
N ALA A 173 7.53 -14.47 -11.69
CA ALA A 173 8.57 -14.50 -10.65
C ALA A 173 7.96 -14.53 -9.25
N VAL A 174 8.53 -15.36 -8.37
CA VAL A 174 8.07 -15.52 -6.99
C VAL A 174 8.49 -14.30 -6.18
N LEU A 175 7.57 -13.74 -5.39
CA LEU A 175 7.83 -12.55 -4.59
C LEU A 175 8.70 -12.88 -3.38
N ILE A 176 8.27 -13.88 -2.62
CA ILE A 176 8.93 -14.41 -1.43
C ILE A 176 9.22 -15.89 -1.67
N PRO A 177 10.45 -16.26 -2.07
CA PRO A 177 10.82 -17.66 -2.32
C PRO A 177 10.70 -18.57 -1.10
N GLU A 178 10.81 -18.01 0.10
CA GLU A 178 10.69 -18.72 1.39
C GLU A 178 9.25 -19.13 1.69
N ALA A 179 8.27 -18.42 1.13
CA ALA A 179 6.87 -18.80 1.27
C ALA A 179 6.67 -20.16 0.59
N GLY A 180 6.32 -21.17 1.39
CA GLY A 180 6.23 -22.54 0.92
C GLY A 180 5.22 -22.71 -0.23
N GLY A 181 5.27 -23.86 -0.93
CA GLY A 181 4.39 -24.12 -2.08
C GLY A 181 2.87 -24.10 -1.80
N ALA A 182 2.46 -24.09 -0.52
CA ALA A 182 1.06 -23.91 -0.11
C ALA A 182 0.64 -22.42 -0.05
N GLU A 183 1.58 -21.49 -0.07
CA GLU A 183 1.38 -20.05 0.13
C GLU A 183 1.48 -19.25 -1.17
N VAL A 184 1.00 -19.84 -2.26
CA VAL A 184 0.94 -19.18 -3.58
C VAL A 184 -0.04 -17.99 -3.61
N ALA A 185 -0.94 -17.92 -2.62
CA ALA A 185 -1.91 -16.86 -2.44
C ALA A 185 -2.25 -16.69 -0.95
N ARG A 186 -2.68 -15.49 -0.55
CA ARG A 186 -2.99 -15.16 0.84
C ARG A 186 -4.14 -14.17 0.92
N GLY A 187 -5.10 -14.46 1.81
CA GLY A 187 -6.14 -13.50 2.18
C GLY A 187 -5.57 -12.36 3.02
N ASN A 188 -5.97 -11.14 2.68
CA ASN A 188 -5.80 -9.96 3.51
C ASN A 188 -6.62 -10.12 4.81
N LEU A 189 -6.30 -9.40 5.88
CA LEU A 189 -6.95 -9.54 7.19
C LEU A 189 -7.74 -8.26 7.50
N ALA A 190 -9.07 -8.32 7.61
CA ALA A 190 -9.90 -7.14 7.88
C ALA A 190 -11.30 -7.50 8.40
N HIS A 191 -12.07 -6.49 8.84
CA HIS A 191 -13.51 -6.60 9.08
C HIS A 191 -14.29 -6.26 7.80
N TRP A 192 -14.27 -7.20 6.84
CA TRP A 192 -14.75 -6.98 5.46
C TRP A 192 -16.15 -6.36 5.35
N ASP A 193 -17.11 -6.85 6.14
CA ASP A 193 -18.48 -6.33 6.13
C ASP A 193 -18.53 -4.87 6.61
N SER A 194 -17.78 -4.55 7.67
CA SER A 194 -17.66 -3.19 8.22
C SER A 194 -16.99 -2.24 7.23
N LEU A 195 -15.91 -2.67 6.57
CA LEU A 195 -15.24 -1.89 5.52
C LEU A 195 -16.18 -1.57 4.36
N ARG A 196 -16.90 -2.59 3.85
CA ARG A 196 -17.81 -2.45 2.71
C ARG A 196 -18.97 -1.53 3.06
N ALA A 197 -19.63 -1.74 4.21
CA ALA A 197 -20.77 -0.94 4.62
C ALA A 197 -20.39 0.55 4.75
N ALA A 198 -19.29 0.86 5.44
CA ALA A 198 -18.80 2.22 5.59
C ALA A 198 -18.44 2.87 4.25
N ALA A 199 -17.85 2.09 3.34
CA ALA A 199 -17.51 2.58 2.01
C ALA A 199 -18.77 2.87 1.17
N GLU A 200 -19.75 1.96 1.16
CA GLU A 200 -21.00 2.12 0.40
C GLU A 200 -21.80 3.34 0.90
N GLU A 201 -21.95 3.49 2.21
CA GLU A 201 -22.62 4.64 2.84
C GLU A 201 -21.93 5.96 2.46
N THR A 202 -20.62 6.04 2.66
CA THR A 202 -19.86 7.27 2.40
C THR A 202 -19.82 7.63 0.91
N ILE A 203 -19.77 6.65 0.01
CA ILE A 203 -19.84 6.90 -1.44
C ILE A 203 -21.19 7.51 -1.81
N ALA A 204 -22.29 7.02 -1.23
CA ALA A 204 -23.61 7.57 -1.48
C ALA A 204 -23.73 9.03 -1.02
N GLU A 205 -23.13 9.39 0.12
CA GLU A 205 -23.10 10.77 0.62
C GLU A 205 -22.27 11.71 -0.26
N LEU A 206 -21.16 11.21 -0.82
CA LEU A 206 -20.22 11.98 -1.63
C LEU A 206 -20.55 11.96 -3.13
N ALA A 207 -21.63 11.30 -3.53
CA ALA A 207 -21.94 11.00 -4.93
C ALA A 207 -21.95 12.26 -5.82
N GLU A 208 -22.51 13.35 -5.31
CA GLU A 208 -22.70 14.62 -6.03
C GLU A 208 -21.47 15.55 -5.99
N VAL A 209 -20.33 15.12 -5.43
CA VAL A 209 -19.11 15.93 -5.46
C VAL A 209 -18.60 16.01 -6.91
N GLU A 210 -18.49 17.23 -7.42
CA GLU A 210 -18.09 17.52 -8.80
C GLU A 210 -16.62 17.92 -8.89
N ALA A 211 -15.92 17.44 -9.92
CA ALA A 211 -14.63 17.95 -10.36
C ALA A 211 -14.54 17.95 -11.90
N ASP A 212 -13.39 18.33 -12.47
CA ASP A 212 -13.25 18.49 -13.94
C ASP A 212 -13.64 17.26 -14.79
N ARG A 213 -13.67 16.06 -14.18
CA ARG A 213 -13.92 14.78 -14.88
C ARG A 213 -15.33 14.23 -14.67
N GLY A 214 -16.23 15.03 -14.12
CA GLY A 214 -17.62 14.68 -13.78
C GLY A 214 -17.80 14.51 -12.28
N ARG A 215 -18.87 13.81 -11.92
CA ARG A 215 -19.21 13.52 -10.51
C ARG A 215 -18.35 12.42 -9.93
N PHE A 216 -18.28 12.38 -8.60
CA PHE A 216 -17.55 11.37 -7.86
C PHE A 216 -18.09 9.96 -8.12
N ASP A 217 -19.41 9.75 -8.13
CA ASP A 217 -20.04 8.44 -8.36
C ASP A 217 -20.00 7.96 -9.81
N GLU A 218 -19.82 8.88 -10.76
CA GLU A 218 -19.56 8.55 -12.17
C GLU A 218 -18.15 7.98 -12.37
N ILE A 219 -17.21 8.30 -11.46
CA ILE A 219 -15.83 7.80 -11.48
C ILE A 219 -15.64 6.60 -10.56
N LEU A 220 -16.13 6.71 -9.32
CA LEU A 220 -16.11 5.68 -8.29
C LEU A 220 -17.48 5.00 -8.20
N THR A 221 -17.67 3.96 -9.00
CA THR A 221 -19.00 3.40 -9.31
C THR A 221 -19.48 2.37 -8.28
N GLY A 222 -19.32 2.67 -6.98
CA GLY A 222 -19.66 1.78 -5.86
C GLY A 222 -18.47 1.04 -5.24
N VAL A 223 -18.74 -0.07 -4.55
CA VAL A 223 -17.74 -0.90 -3.84
C VAL A 223 -17.84 -2.35 -4.30
N ARG A 224 -16.70 -3.03 -4.43
CA ARG A 224 -16.65 -4.46 -4.74
C ARG A 224 -15.52 -5.16 -4.00
N PHE A 225 -15.76 -6.41 -3.62
CA PHE A 225 -14.72 -7.35 -3.20
C PHE A 225 -14.03 -7.95 -4.42
N ALA A 226 -12.71 -7.79 -4.48
CA ALA A 226 -11.87 -8.34 -5.53
C ALA A 226 -11.33 -9.74 -5.15
N ALA A 227 -11.58 -10.73 -6.01
CA ALA A 227 -11.10 -12.10 -5.84
C ALA A 227 -9.57 -12.23 -5.98
N PHE A 228 -9.03 -13.31 -5.39
CA PHE A 228 -7.65 -13.77 -5.55
C PHE A 228 -7.58 -15.32 -5.50
N PRO A 229 -6.66 -15.99 -6.22
CA PRO A 229 -5.74 -15.44 -7.20
C PRO A 229 -6.46 -14.96 -8.47
N ARG A 230 -6.01 -13.85 -9.06
CA ARG A 230 -6.40 -13.41 -10.40
C ARG A 230 -5.17 -12.97 -11.19
N SER A 231 -5.18 -13.17 -12.50
CA SER A 231 -4.01 -12.86 -13.36
C SER A 231 -3.63 -11.39 -13.39
N SER A 232 -4.54 -10.49 -13.03
CA SER A 232 -4.28 -9.05 -12.88
C SER A 232 -3.63 -8.66 -11.55
N ASN A 233 -3.56 -9.56 -10.55
CA ASN A 233 -2.91 -9.31 -9.26
C ASN A 233 -1.43 -9.66 -9.32
N THR A 234 -0.67 -9.01 -10.18
CA THR A 234 0.75 -9.40 -10.38
C THR A 234 1.70 -8.20 -10.49
N CYS A 235 1.17 -6.97 -10.48
CA CYS A 235 2.00 -5.76 -10.51
C CYS A 235 2.41 -5.31 -9.08
N LEU A 236 3.04 -4.14 -8.95
CA LEU A 236 3.59 -3.57 -7.71
C LEU A 236 2.62 -3.50 -6.52
N CYS A 237 1.34 -3.20 -6.77
CA CYS A 237 0.31 -3.25 -5.73
C CYS A 237 0.22 -4.64 -5.08
N ASN A 238 0.30 -5.70 -5.89
CA ASN A 238 0.32 -7.08 -5.43
C ASN A 238 1.64 -7.41 -4.71
N ASN A 239 2.80 -6.99 -5.24
CA ASN A 239 4.08 -7.18 -4.55
C ASN A 239 4.06 -6.57 -3.15
N THR A 240 3.61 -5.32 -3.03
CA THR A 240 3.54 -4.62 -1.74
C THR A 240 2.60 -5.37 -0.79
N THR A 241 1.38 -5.69 -1.25
CA THR A 241 0.36 -6.37 -0.43
C THR A 241 0.81 -7.74 0.05
N PHE A 242 1.33 -8.58 -0.87
CA PHE A 242 1.73 -9.94 -0.54
C PHE A 242 2.93 -9.94 0.41
N THR A 243 3.96 -9.16 0.11
CA THR A 243 5.20 -9.09 0.91
C THR A 243 4.92 -8.57 2.33
N VAL A 244 4.15 -7.49 2.44
CA VAL A 244 3.73 -6.95 3.75
C VAL A 244 2.85 -7.96 4.49
N GLY A 245 1.88 -8.56 3.81
CA GLY A 245 0.98 -9.55 4.38
C GLY A 245 1.70 -10.78 4.93
N TRP A 246 2.65 -11.31 4.16
CA TRP A 246 3.45 -12.48 4.50
C TRP A 246 4.45 -12.18 5.62
N GLY A 247 5.18 -11.06 5.53
CA GLY A 247 6.18 -10.68 6.53
C GLY A 247 5.56 -10.48 7.92
N LEU A 248 4.37 -9.90 8.00
CA LEU A 248 3.67 -9.73 9.28
C LEU A 248 3.12 -11.07 9.83
N ASP A 249 2.84 -12.06 8.98
CA ASP A 249 2.34 -13.39 9.39
C ASP A 249 3.42 -14.36 9.87
N HIS A 250 4.67 -14.12 9.50
CA HIS A 250 5.79 -14.99 9.83
C HIS A 250 6.79 -14.22 10.68
N PRO A 251 6.36 -13.78 11.89
CA PRO A 251 7.26 -13.06 12.75
C PRO A 251 8.42 -13.97 13.16
N ASP A 252 9.57 -13.36 13.34
CA ASP A 252 10.82 -14.04 13.62
C ASP A 252 11.40 -14.96 12.51
N GLU A 253 10.70 -15.14 11.38
CA GLU A 253 11.23 -15.85 10.21
C GLU A 253 11.94 -14.85 9.27
N PRO A 254 13.27 -14.94 9.11
CA PRO A 254 13.96 -14.09 8.14
C PRO A 254 13.57 -14.48 6.72
N PHE A 255 13.41 -13.47 5.86
CA PHE A 255 13.15 -13.64 4.43
C PHE A 255 13.94 -12.62 3.62
N HIS A 256 14.06 -12.85 2.32
CA HIS A 256 14.95 -12.07 1.48
C HIS A 256 14.20 -11.16 0.51
N LEU A 257 14.64 -9.90 0.44
CA LEU A 257 14.26 -8.93 -0.57
C LEU A 257 15.49 -8.46 -1.35
N PHE A 258 15.26 -7.77 -2.47
CA PHE A 258 16.33 -7.22 -3.31
C PHE A 258 17.25 -8.30 -3.90
N GLU A 259 16.70 -9.40 -4.41
CA GLU A 259 17.50 -10.38 -5.17
C GLU A 259 17.82 -9.88 -6.59
N THR A 260 19.03 -10.17 -7.07
CA THR A 260 19.50 -9.77 -8.41
C THR A 260 19.71 -10.96 -9.33
N SER A 261 19.78 -10.70 -10.64
CA SER A 261 20.16 -11.72 -11.63
C SER A 261 21.64 -12.15 -11.53
N ASP A 262 22.48 -11.34 -10.88
CA ASP A 262 23.92 -11.54 -10.76
C ASP A 262 24.33 -12.28 -9.47
N ASP A 263 23.36 -12.86 -8.75
CA ASP A 263 23.53 -13.62 -7.48
C ASP A 263 24.25 -12.83 -6.37
N ASP A 264 24.00 -11.52 -6.28
CA ASP A 264 24.41 -10.73 -5.10
C ASP A 264 23.69 -11.23 -3.83
N GLU A 265 24.32 -11.04 -2.67
CA GLU A 265 23.70 -11.34 -1.38
C GLU A 265 22.42 -10.49 -1.19
N PRO A 266 21.23 -11.09 -1.05
CA PRO A 266 20.00 -10.35 -0.86
C PRO A 266 19.95 -9.63 0.49
N LEU A 267 18.99 -8.71 0.64
CA LEU A 267 18.75 -8.04 1.91
C LEU A 267 17.84 -8.92 2.78
N GLU A 268 18.37 -9.42 3.90
CA GLU A 268 17.58 -10.14 4.90
C GLU A 268 16.65 -9.16 5.65
N VAL A 269 15.38 -9.53 5.75
CA VAL A 269 14.34 -8.82 6.50
C VAL A 269 13.80 -9.75 7.56
N LYS A 270 13.69 -9.23 8.78
CA LYS A 270 13.11 -9.90 9.92
C LYS A 270 12.24 -8.90 10.68
N LEU A 271 11.06 -9.32 11.11
CA LEU A 271 10.08 -8.45 11.77
C LEU A 271 9.69 -9.00 13.15
N ALA A 272 9.34 -8.08 14.04
CA ALA A 272 8.66 -8.39 15.29
C ALA A 272 7.21 -8.88 15.06
N ASP A 273 6.64 -9.56 16.07
CA ASP A 273 5.28 -10.10 16.00
C ASP A 273 4.20 -9.04 15.85
N LEU A 274 3.55 -9.07 14.69
CA LEU A 274 2.48 -8.19 14.24
C LEU A 274 1.41 -9.00 13.48
N GLY A 275 1.33 -10.32 13.69
CA GLY A 275 0.47 -11.20 12.86
C GLY A 275 -1.02 -10.91 12.96
N GLU A 276 -1.47 -10.41 14.12
CA GLU A 276 -2.88 -10.16 14.42
C GLU A 276 -3.40 -8.83 13.85
N ILE A 277 -2.54 -7.93 13.36
CA ILE A 277 -2.98 -6.61 12.90
C ILE A 277 -3.75 -6.71 11.58
N PRO A 278 -4.97 -6.14 11.49
CA PRO A 278 -5.65 -6.00 10.22
C PRO A 278 -4.80 -5.25 9.19
N ARG A 279 -4.82 -5.80 7.98
CA ARG A 279 -4.08 -5.28 6.84
C ARG A 279 -4.71 -5.68 5.52
N TRP A 280 -4.95 -4.70 4.67
CA TRP A 280 -5.58 -4.91 3.38
C TRP A 280 -5.12 -3.89 2.34
N PHE A 281 -5.56 -4.13 1.11
CA PHE A 281 -5.29 -3.26 -0.02
C PHE A 281 -6.60 -2.78 -0.65
N MET A 282 -6.62 -1.53 -1.13
CA MET A 282 -7.73 -0.97 -1.89
C MET A 282 -7.26 -0.38 -3.23
N HIS A 283 -7.95 -0.73 -4.32
CA HIS A 283 -7.75 -0.06 -5.61
C HIS A 283 -8.80 1.02 -5.87
N TRP A 284 -8.29 2.22 -6.13
CA TRP A 284 -9.04 3.43 -6.44
C TRP A 284 -9.06 3.67 -7.96
N PRO A 285 -10.08 4.35 -8.51
CA PRO A 285 -10.06 4.84 -9.87
C PRO A 285 -8.91 5.84 -10.07
N SER A 286 -8.15 5.68 -11.16
CA SER A 286 -7.08 6.62 -11.51
C SER A 286 -7.60 7.97 -12.01
N ALA A 287 -8.91 8.10 -12.28
CA ALA A 287 -9.49 9.35 -12.72
C ALA A 287 -9.80 10.36 -11.60
N LEU A 288 -9.70 9.97 -10.32
CA LEU A 288 -9.95 10.87 -9.19
C LEU A 288 -8.88 11.98 -9.14
N GLN A 289 -9.33 13.23 -9.11
CA GLN A 289 -8.49 14.43 -9.08
C GLN A 289 -9.27 15.61 -8.48
N GLY A 290 -8.58 16.69 -8.09
CA GLY A 290 -9.23 17.90 -7.56
C GLY A 290 -10.11 17.59 -6.34
N GLU A 291 -11.35 18.08 -6.32
CA GLU A 291 -12.31 17.85 -5.23
C GLU A 291 -12.59 16.36 -4.95
N HIS A 292 -12.45 15.48 -5.95
CA HIS A 292 -12.56 14.03 -5.73
C HIS A 292 -11.49 13.49 -4.77
N VAL A 293 -10.34 14.14 -4.65
CA VAL A 293 -9.31 13.77 -3.68
C VAL A 293 -9.81 14.03 -2.26
N HIS A 294 -10.51 15.15 -2.03
CA HIS A 294 -11.11 15.47 -0.72
C HIS A 294 -12.29 14.54 -0.39
N ALA A 295 -13.08 14.16 -1.38
CA ALA A 295 -14.09 13.10 -1.22
C ALA A 295 -13.42 11.76 -0.89
N GLY A 296 -12.38 11.35 -1.64
CA GLY A 296 -11.62 10.14 -1.38
C GLY A 296 -10.97 10.10 0.01
N ARG A 297 -10.51 11.26 0.51
CA ARG A 297 -10.05 11.41 1.90
C ARG A 297 -11.14 11.06 2.91
N ASN A 298 -12.34 11.63 2.74
CA ASN A 298 -13.46 11.39 3.66
C ASN A 298 -13.87 9.92 3.64
N LEU A 299 -13.92 9.32 2.45
CA LEU A 299 -14.16 7.88 2.28
C LEU A 299 -13.12 7.04 3.02
N LEU A 300 -11.82 7.34 2.83
CA LEU A 300 -10.75 6.63 3.52
C LEU A 300 -10.86 6.79 5.04
N ALA A 301 -11.15 7.99 5.54
CA ALA A 301 -11.33 8.23 6.98
C ALA A 301 -12.51 7.42 7.56
N ALA A 302 -13.64 7.33 6.85
CA ALA A 302 -14.79 6.53 7.28
C ALA A 302 -14.46 5.02 7.33
N ILE A 303 -13.72 4.52 6.34
CA ILE A 303 -13.26 3.12 6.31
C ILE A 303 -12.33 2.83 7.50
N LEU A 304 -11.40 3.74 7.82
CA LEU A 304 -10.52 3.60 8.98
C LEU A 304 -11.30 3.62 10.31
N ASP A 305 -12.29 4.50 10.44
CA ASP A 305 -13.13 4.61 11.63
C ASP A 305 -13.97 3.33 11.85
N ALA A 306 -14.45 2.73 10.77
CA ALA A 306 -15.20 1.47 10.81
C ALA A 306 -14.33 0.28 11.24
N GLU A 307 -13.13 0.13 10.68
CA GLU A 307 -12.21 -0.98 11.05
C GLU A 307 -11.78 -0.86 12.52
N LEU A 308 -11.33 0.32 12.93
CA LEU A 308 -10.93 0.56 14.32
C LEU A 308 -12.11 0.42 15.28
N GLY A 309 -13.30 0.83 14.86
CA GLY A 309 -14.53 0.64 15.62
C GLY A 309 -14.87 -0.83 15.83
N ALA A 310 -14.74 -1.68 14.80
CA ALA A 310 -14.94 -3.12 14.91
C ALA A 310 -13.92 -3.77 15.86
N LEU A 311 -12.65 -3.38 15.77
CA LEU A 311 -11.61 -3.80 16.70
C LEU A 311 -11.94 -3.40 18.15
N ALA A 312 -12.39 -2.17 18.38
CA ALA A 312 -12.75 -1.67 19.71
C ALA A 312 -13.96 -2.40 20.31
N ASP A 313 -14.86 -2.91 19.48
CA ASP A 313 -15.99 -3.75 19.90
C ASP A 313 -15.59 -5.20 20.21
N GLY A 314 -14.32 -5.57 19.97
CA GLY A 314 -13.81 -6.93 20.17
C GLY A 314 -14.19 -7.89 19.06
N GLU A 315 -14.55 -7.39 17.87
CA GLU A 315 -14.69 -8.23 16.69
C GLU A 315 -13.32 -8.78 16.26
N LEU A 316 -13.34 -9.97 15.66
CA LEU A 316 -12.13 -10.59 15.14
C LEU A 316 -12.08 -10.39 13.61
N PRO A 317 -10.98 -9.83 13.08
CA PRO A 317 -10.82 -9.68 11.64
C PRO A 317 -10.72 -11.06 10.99
N LYS A 318 -11.14 -11.15 9.73
CA LYS A 318 -11.14 -12.40 8.96
C LYS A 318 -10.21 -12.30 7.78
N ARG A 319 -9.59 -13.44 7.43
CA ARG A 319 -8.91 -13.56 6.15
C ARG A 319 -9.91 -13.42 5.02
N GLY A 320 -9.59 -12.61 4.02
CA GLY A 320 -10.39 -12.52 2.81
C GLY A 320 -10.49 -13.89 2.14
N ASP A 321 -11.68 -14.19 1.62
CA ASP A 321 -12.00 -15.43 0.95
C ASP A 321 -12.65 -15.09 -0.40
N SER A 322 -12.10 -15.63 -1.48
CA SER A 322 -12.63 -15.40 -2.84
C SER A 322 -14.05 -15.91 -3.06
N ALA A 323 -14.59 -16.74 -2.17
CA ALA A 323 -16.01 -17.05 -2.15
C ALA A 323 -16.91 -15.82 -1.89
N TRP A 324 -16.36 -14.74 -1.34
CA TRP A 324 -17.08 -13.48 -1.09
C TRP A 324 -16.95 -12.46 -2.22
N ALA A 325 -16.14 -12.76 -3.24
CA ALA A 325 -15.87 -11.81 -4.31
C ALA A 325 -17.13 -11.48 -5.12
N ASP A 326 -17.26 -10.21 -5.50
CA ASP A 326 -18.33 -9.77 -6.40
C ASP A 326 -18.01 -10.23 -7.85
N PRO A 327 -19.04 -10.62 -8.64
CA PRO A 327 -18.89 -11.19 -9.97
C PRO A 327 -18.37 -10.22 -11.04
#